data_AF-A0A0S6U711-F1
#
_entry.id   AF-A0A0S6U711-F1
#
_cell.length_a   1.000
_cell.length_b   1.000
_cell.length_c   1.000
_cell.angle_alpha   90.00
_cell.angle_beta   90.00
_cell.angle_gamma   90.00
#
_symmetry.space_group_name_H-M   'P 1'
#
loop_
_entity.id
_entity.type
_entity.pdbx_description
1 polymer ?
#
loop_
_entity_poly.entity_id
_entity_poly.type
_entity_poly.pdbx_seq_one_letter_code
_entity_poly.pdbx_strand_id
1 'polypeptide(L)'
;MEFWELIATVMLKKDIYFEDCGYIIGKNINKSMLWDKDLKEVHPKKQYKNYVFNSFYPIERDKFYKKDRLYIFNIRGLSKEFIDKIETCLCNLESNDFNVISTSKKEIKQRYIKELYTQTPLIITVDDKPWLQNDGDLDLFKQRLEDNLEKKYKSFFNEDIDVKGKFIKSIEFKNRKPMHYNYKNGIKLLANKVSVQIEDNEEAQKVAFLARAIGLGEKNPSIGAGFCK
;
A
#
# COMPACT_ATOMS: atom_id res chain seq x y z
N MET A 1 -17.35 6.17 6.65
CA MET A 1 -16.62 5.00 6.10
C MET A 1 -15.82 4.32 7.20
N GLU A 2 -15.43 3.07 6.99
CA GLU A 2 -14.51 2.32 7.85
C GLU A 2 -13.59 1.44 6.99
N PHE A 3 -12.48 0.99 7.57
CA PHE A 3 -11.64 -0.04 6.98
C PHE A 3 -11.04 -0.92 8.08
N TRP A 4 -10.49 -2.06 7.68
CA TRP A 4 -9.94 -3.05 8.59
C TRP A 4 -8.42 -3.13 8.43
N GLU A 5 -7.69 -3.17 9.55
CA GLU A 5 -6.25 -3.40 9.59
C GLU A 5 -5.98 -4.77 10.23
N LEU A 6 -5.36 -5.66 9.47
CA LEU A 6 -4.77 -6.92 9.92
C LEU A 6 -3.30 -6.69 10.24
N ILE A 7 -2.88 -7.12 11.43
CA ILE A 7 -1.51 -7.02 11.93
C ILE A 7 -0.97 -8.44 11.98
N ALA A 8 0.07 -8.72 11.19
CA ALA A 8 0.71 -10.02 11.13
C ALA A 8 2.08 -9.95 11.82
N THR A 9 2.27 -10.78 12.85
CA THR A 9 3.58 -11.01 13.46
C THR A 9 4.23 -12.19 12.76
N VAL A 10 5.44 -12.00 12.25
CA VAL A 10 6.17 -13.02 11.49
C VAL A 10 7.59 -13.19 11.98
N MET A 11 8.12 -14.40 11.85
CA MET A 11 9.52 -14.72 12.10
C MET A 11 10.22 -14.96 10.76
N LEU A 12 11.27 -14.20 10.44
CA LEU A 12 11.95 -14.37 9.15
C LEU A 12 12.78 -15.65 9.11
N LYS A 13 12.83 -16.31 7.95
CA LYS A 13 13.65 -17.51 7.70
C LYS A 13 15.01 -17.21 7.08
N LYS A 14 15.23 -15.96 6.68
CA LYS A 14 16.46 -15.47 6.06
C LYS A 14 16.56 -13.96 6.23
N ASP A 15 17.77 -13.44 6.03
CA ASP A 15 17.97 -12.01 5.96
C ASP A 15 17.30 -11.43 4.70
N ILE A 16 16.66 -10.27 4.85
CA ILE A 16 15.95 -9.59 3.78
C ILE A 16 16.42 -8.14 3.73
N TYR A 17 16.93 -7.71 2.58
CA TYR A 17 17.29 -6.32 2.36
C TYR A 17 16.03 -5.46 2.21
N PHE A 18 16.06 -4.24 2.75
CA PHE A 18 14.85 -3.42 2.90
C PHE A 18 14.13 -3.09 1.58
N GLU A 19 14.86 -2.97 0.46
CA GLU A 19 14.28 -2.69 -0.86
C GLU A 19 13.53 -3.90 -1.44
N ASP A 20 13.80 -5.12 -0.93
CA ASP A 20 13.13 -6.37 -1.33
C ASP A 20 11.86 -6.65 -0.51
N CYS A 21 11.69 -6.00 0.64
CA CYS A 21 10.59 -6.29 1.58
C CYS A 21 9.22 -6.17 0.93
N GLY A 22 8.99 -5.10 0.16
CA GLY A 22 7.71 -4.87 -0.50
C GLY A 22 7.32 -6.04 -1.41
N TYR A 23 8.24 -6.48 -2.26
CA TYR A 23 8.02 -7.62 -3.14
C TYR A 23 7.89 -8.94 -2.36
N ILE A 24 8.68 -9.15 -1.31
CA ILE A 24 8.63 -10.39 -0.52
C ILE A 24 7.33 -10.52 0.26
N ILE A 25 6.85 -9.44 0.89
CA ILE A 25 5.56 -9.47 1.58
C ILE A 25 4.43 -9.65 0.56
N GLY A 26 4.44 -8.86 -0.52
CA GLY A 26 3.42 -8.92 -1.57
C GLY A 26 3.31 -10.29 -2.24
N LYS A 27 4.44 -10.93 -2.60
CA LYS A 27 4.42 -12.27 -3.22
C LYS A 27 3.85 -13.32 -2.24
N ASN A 28 4.09 -13.18 -0.94
CA ASN A 28 3.61 -14.13 0.08
C ASN A 28 2.13 -13.95 0.38
N ILE A 29 1.64 -12.71 0.43
CA ILE A 29 0.20 -12.43 0.48
C ILE A 29 -0.49 -13.00 -0.76
N ASN A 30 0.08 -12.79 -1.95
CA ASN A 30 -0.47 -13.34 -3.18
C ASN A 30 -0.44 -14.87 -3.22
N LYS A 31 0.61 -15.50 -2.66
CA LYS A 31 0.68 -16.96 -2.52
C LYS A 31 -0.39 -17.47 -1.54
N SER A 32 -0.61 -16.78 -0.43
CA SER A 32 -1.59 -17.22 0.57
C SER A 32 -3.02 -17.20 0.03
N MET A 33 -3.36 -16.24 -0.84
CA MET A 33 -4.66 -16.15 -1.52
C MET A 33 -5.06 -17.42 -2.29
N LEU A 34 -4.11 -18.28 -2.66
CA LEU A 34 -4.39 -19.53 -3.38
C LEU A 34 -5.13 -20.58 -2.53
N TRP A 35 -5.17 -20.40 -1.20
CA TRP A 35 -5.87 -21.25 -0.26
C TRP A 35 -7.37 -20.97 -0.13
N ASP A 36 -7.83 -19.83 -0.66
CA ASP A 36 -9.24 -19.45 -0.68
C ASP A 36 -9.75 -19.44 -2.12
N LYS A 37 -10.93 -20.04 -2.35
CA LYS A 37 -11.48 -20.21 -3.71
C LYS A 37 -11.77 -18.87 -4.38
N ASP A 38 -12.35 -17.93 -3.65
CA ASP A 38 -12.77 -16.63 -4.20
C ASP A 38 -11.54 -15.74 -4.46
N LEU A 39 -10.60 -15.70 -3.51
CA LEU A 39 -9.38 -14.92 -3.65
C LEU A 39 -8.49 -15.47 -4.78
N LYS A 40 -8.46 -16.78 -4.99
CA LYS A 40 -7.75 -17.41 -6.10
C LYS A 40 -8.28 -16.97 -7.46
N GLU A 41 -9.59 -16.77 -7.60
CA GLU A 41 -10.20 -16.28 -8.84
C GLU A 41 -9.98 -14.78 -9.07
N VAL A 42 -9.96 -13.99 -8.00
CA VAL A 42 -9.78 -12.54 -8.07
C VAL A 42 -8.31 -12.14 -8.26
N HIS A 43 -7.37 -12.90 -7.66
CA HIS A 43 -5.94 -12.60 -7.70
C HIS A 43 -5.35 -12.35 -9.11
N PRO A 44 -5.67 -13.12 -10.17
CA PRO A 44 -5.11 -12.91 -11.50
C PRO A 44 -5.76 -11.76 -12.29
N LYS A 45 -6.94 -11.28 -11.87
CA LYS A 45 -7.67 -10.23 -12.59
C LYS A 45 -6.94 -8.88 -12.49
N LYS A 46 -6.84 -8.16 -13.61
CA LYS A 46 -6.30 -6.79 -13.67
C LYS A 46 -7.34 -5.78 -13.17
N GLN A 47 -7.58 -5.77 -11.86
CA GLN A 47 -8.51 -4.85 -11.20
C GLN A 47 -7.91 -4.27 -9.92
N TYR A 48 -8.51 -3.19 -9.40
CA TYR A 48 -8.15 -2.69 -8.08
C TYR A 48 -8.52 -3.73 -7.02
N LYS A 49 -7.52 -4.17 -6.25
CA LYS A 49 -7.71 -5.18 -5.20
C LYS A 49 -8.14 -4.56 -3.86
N ASN A 50 -8.18 -3.22 -3.79
CA ASN A 50 -8.72 -2.46 -2.64
C ASN A 50 -8.07 -2.84 -1.30
N TYR A 51 -6.75 -3.08 -1.32
CA TYR A 51 -5.93 -3.27 -0.14
C TYR A 51 -4.50 -2.72 -0.35
N VAL A 52 -3.82 -2.44 0.76
CA VAL A 52 -2.39 -2.07 0.81
C VAL A 52 -1.74 -2.71 2.03
N PHE A 53 -0.42 -2.81 2.04
CA PHE A 53 0.34 -3.25 3.21
C PHE A 53 1.60 -2.40 3.38
N ASN A 54 2.17 -2.41 4.59
CA ASN A 54 3.44 -1.73 4.88
C ASN A 54 4.63 -2.69 4.91
N SER A 55 5.83 -2.17 5.12
CA SER A 55 7.03 -2.99 5.30
C SER A 55 7.14 -3.53 6.72
N PHE A 56 8.13 -4.41 6.95
CA PHE A 56 8.45 -4.93 8.28
C PHE A 56 8.79 -3.83 9.28
N TYR A 57 8.42 -4.05 10.53
CA TYR A 57 8.70 -3.20 11.68
C TYR A 57 9.14 -4.06 12.87
N PRO A 58 10.10 -3.63 13.72
CA PRO A 58 10.84 -2.36 13.67
C PRO A 58 11.84 -2.27 12.50
N ILE A 59 12.21 -1.04 12.12
CA ILE A 59 13.17 -0.77 11.04
C ILE A 59 14.59 -1.09 11.52
N GLU A 60 15.34 -1.84 10.73
CA GLU A 60 16.75 -2.14 10.99
C GLU A 60 17.68 -1.05 10.45
N ARG A 61 18.69 -0.67 11.26
CA ARG A 61 19.62 0.42 10.93
C ARG A 61 20.60 0.05 9.81
N ASP A 62 20.97 -1.22 9.74
CA ASP A 62 21.87 -1.75 8.71
C ASP A 62 21.17 -2.11 7.41
N LYS A 63 19.86 -1.81 7.32
CA LYS A 63 19.00 -2.04 6.15
C LYS A 63 18.69 -3.51 5.85
N PHE A 64 19.05 -4.43 6.73
CA PHE A 64 18.75 -5.85 6.60
C PHE A 64 17.87 -6.33 7.75
N TYR A 65 16.66 -6.76 7.43
CA TYR A 65 15.82 -7.51 8.36
C TYR A 65 16.42 -8.90 8.57
N LYS A 66 16.55 -9.30 9.83
CA LYS A 66 17.31 -10.47 10.28
C LYS A 66 16.49 -11.75 10.32
N LYS A 67 17.11 -12.84 9.87
CA LYS A 67 16.68 -14.22 10.11
C LYS A 67 16.44 -14.48 11.61
N ASP A 68 15.48 -15.36 11.90
CA ASP A 68 15.10 -15.85 13.24
C ASP A 68 14.64 -14.73 14.21
N ARG A 69 14.33 -13.54 13.67
CA ARG A 69 13.79 -12.40 14.42
C ARG A 69 12.33 -12.14 14.06
N LEU A 70 11.57 -11.66 15.04
CA LEU A 70 10.17 -11.26 14.90
C LEU A 70 10.04 -9.84 14.33
N TYR A 71 9.12 -9.70 13.37
CA TYR A 71 8.68 -8.42 12.83
C TYR A 71 7.17 -8.39 12.68
N ILE A 72 6.66 -7.18 12.53
CA ILE A 72 5.25 -6.92 12.25
C ILE A 72 5.13 -6.27 10.88
N PHE A 73 4.12 -6.66 10.12
CA PHE A 73 3.60 -5.86 9.02
C PHE A 73 2.07 -5.82 9.08
N ASN A 74 1.50 -4.77 8.50
CA ASN A 74 0.07 -4.49 8.52
C ASN A 74 -0.47 -4.56 7.11
N ILE A 75 -1.66 -5.14 6.97
CA ILE A 75 -2.48 -5.12 5.75
C ILE A 75 -3.75 -4.34 6.06
N ARG A 76 -4.11 -3.40 5.19
CA ARG A 76 -5.37 -2.64 5.28
C ARG A 76 -6.24 -2.91 4.07
N GLY A 77 -7.53 -3.01 4.29
CA GLY A 77 -8.52 -3.18 3.23
C GLY A 77 -9.90 -2.67 3.64
N LEU A 78 -10.70 -2.29 2.66
CA LEU A 78 -12.04 -1.73 2.90
C LEU A 78 -13.08 -2.79 3.27
N SER A 79 -12.89 -4.04 2.81
CA SER A 79 -13.82 -5.15 3.09
C SER A 79 -13.35 -5.97 4.29
N LYS A 80 -14.21 -6.08 5.31
CA LYS A 80 -13.99 -6.97 6.46
C LYS A 80 -13.84 -8.42 6.00
N GLU A 81 -14.73 -8.87 5.12
CA GLU A 81 -14.72 -10.24 4.58
C GLU A 81 -13.40 -10.55 3.88
N PHE A 82 -12.88 -9.61 3.08
CA PHE A 82 -11.56 -9.76 2.45
C PHE A 82 -10.46 -9.92 3.50
N ILE A 83 -10.45 -9.09 4.54
CA ILE A 83 -9.44 -9.17 5.61
C ILE A 83 -9.55 -10.48 6.41
N ASP A 84 -10.77 -10.96 6.68
CA ASP A 84 -11.02 -12.24 7.35
C ASP A 84 -10.49 -13.44 6.53
N LYS A 85 -10.70 -13.42 5.21
CA LYS A 85 -10.16 -14.44 4.30
C LYS A 85 -8.63 -14.38 4.24
N ILE A 86 -8.05 -13.18 4.16
CA ILE A 86 -6.59 -13.00 4.12
C ILE A 86 -5.93 -13.47 5.42
N GLU A 87 -6.53 -13.20 6.58
CA GLU A 87 -6.05 -13.71 7.86
C GLU A 87 -5.98 -15.24 7.84
N THR A 88 -7.09 -15.90 7.49
CA THR A 88 -7.16 -17.36 7.40
C THR A 88 -6.10 -17.91 6.43
N CYS A 89 -5.94 -17.27 5.27
CA CYS A 89 -4.93 -17.66 4.27
C CYS A 89 -3.50 -17.50 4.80
N LEU A 90 -3.20 -16.41 5.50
CA LEU A 90 -1.86 -16.14 6.05
C LEU A 90 -1.50 -17.09 7.18
N CYS A 91 -2.44 -17.46 8.05
CA CYS A 91 -2.19 -18.45 9.10
C CYS A 91 -1.81 -19.83 8.53
N ASN A 92 -2.28 -20.15 7.32
CA ASN A 92 -1.95 -21.38 6.60
C ASN A 92 -0.81 -21.22 5.58
N LEU A 93 -0.13 -20.07 5.56
CA LEU A 93 0.92 -19.80 4.59
C LEU A 93 2.20 -20.57 4.92
N GLU A 94 2.56 -21.51 4.05
CA GLU A 94 3.90 -22.05 3.99
C GLU A 94 4.80 -21.19 3.10
N SER A 95 5.84 -20.59 3.67
CA SER A 95 6.79 -19.73 2.96
C SER A 95 8.23 -20.03 3.34
N ASN A 96 9.15 -19.81 2.39
CA ASN A 96 10.59 -19.85 2.62
C ASN A 96 11.13 -18.49 3.09
N ASP A 97 10.30 -17.43 3.13
CA ASP A 97 10.73 -16.10 3.55
C ASP A 97 10.46 -15.85 5.03
N PHE A 98 9.31 -16.29 5.55
CA PHE A 98 8.93 -16.14 6.96
C PHE A 98 7.85 -17.14 7.40
N ASN A 99 7.72 -17.34 8.71
CA ASN A 99 6.57 -18.00 9.34
C ASN A 99 5.61 -16.95 9.92
N VAL A 100 4.31 -17.15 9.76
CA VAL A 100 3.31 -16.35 10.47
C VAL A 100 3.14 -16.92 11.87
N ILE A 101 3.35 -16.08 12.89
CA ILE A 101 3.34 -16.47 14.30
C ILE A 101 2.00 -16.14 14.95
N SER A 102 1.47 -14.95 14.65
CA SER A 102 0.16 -14.53 15.13
C SER A 102 -0.43 -13.44 14.24
N THR A 103 -1.74 -13.30 14.31
CA THR A 103 -2.48 -12.21 13.67
C THR A 103 -3.38 -11.53 14.68
N SER A 104 -3.68 -10.25 14.44
CA SER A 104 -4.79 -9.55 15.09
C SER A 104 -5.43 -8.56 14.12
N LYS A 105 -6.69 -8.21 14.35
CA LYS A 105 -7.45 -7.29 13.50
C LYS A 105 -8.02 -6.15 14.30
N LYS A 106 -8.16 -4.99 13.66
CA LYS A 106 -8.91 -3.87 14.20
C LYS A 106 -9.69 -3.14 13.12
N GLU A 107 -10.85 -2.65 13.51
CA GLU A 107 -11.66 -1.74 12.73
C GLU A 107 -11.16 -0.30 12.94
N ILE A 108 -11.06 0.47 11.85
CA ILE A 108 -10.69 1.88 11.88
C ILE A 108 -11.82 2.68 11.25
N LYS A 109 -12.45 3.52 12.07
CA LYS A 109 -13.51 4.43 11.65
C LYS A 109 -12.93 5.72 11.07
N GLN A 110 -13.65 6.30 10.11
CA GLN A 110 -13.32 7.59 9.54
C GLN A 110 -13.21 8.69 10.59
N ARG A 111 -12.17 9.48 10.46
CA ARG A 111 -11.89 10.70 11.22
C ARG A 111 -11.38 11.73 10.24
N TYR A 112 -11.47 13.00 10.62
CA TYR A 112 -10.89 14.09 9.84
C TYR A 112 -9.38 13.86 9.64
N ILE A 113 -8.90 14.05 8.41
CA ILE A 113 -7.51 13.86 8.00
C ILE A 113 -6.99 15.19 7.47
N LYS A 114 -6.09 15.81 8.23
CA LYS A 114 -5.39 17.03 7.82
C LYS A 114 -4.27 16.75 6.83
N GLU A 115 -3.58 15.62 7.02
CA GLU A 115 -2.38 15.27 6.27
C GLU A 115 -2.29 13.75 6.09
N LEU A 116 -1.91 13.31 4.90
CA LEU A 116 -1.47 11.94 4.62
C LEU A 116 0.05 11.92 4.47
N TYR A 117 0.71 11.18 5.37
CA TYR A 117 2.14 10.91 5.26
C TYR A 117 2.35 9.49 4.73
N THR A 118 3.07 9.37 3.60
CA THR A 118 3.44 8.07 3.07
C THR A 118 4.49 7.38 3.95
N GLN A 119 4.09 6.33 4.67
CA GLN A 119 5.00 5.49 5.43
C GLN A 119 5.92 4.71 4.47
N THR A 120 5.34 4.14 3.42
CA THR A 120 6.06 3.52 2.30
C THR A 120 6.00 4.42 1.07
N PRO A 121 7.11 4.62 0.33
CA PRO A 121 7.11 5.46 -0.88
C PRO A 121 5.99 5.08 -1.87
N LEU A 122 5.35 6.08 -2.46
CA LEU A 122 4.30 5.90 -3.47
C LEU A 122 4.90 5.87 -4.88
N ILE A 123 4.21 5.19 -5.79
CA ILE A 123 4.58 5.10 -7.21
C ILE A 123 3.54 5.84 -8.05
N ILE A 124 4.03 6.63 -8.99
CA ILE A 124 3.23 7.25 -10.06
C ILE A 124 3.95 7.01 -11.39
N THR A 125 3.19 6.61 -12.40
CA THR A 125 3.65 6.47 -13.77
C THR A 125 2.96 7.45 -14.71
N VAL A 126 3.67 7.88 -15.74
CA VAL A 126 3.20 8.68 -16.86
C VAL A 126 3.70 8.00 -18.14
N ASP A 127 2.79 7.66 -19.05
CA ASP A 127 3.08 6.95 -20.30
C ASP A 127 3.99 5.72 -20.11
N ASP A 128 3.60 4.86 -19.16
CA ASP A 128 4.31 3.63 -18.75
C ASP A 128 5.75 3.85 -18.22
N LYS A 129 6.12 5.09 -17.92
CA LYS A 129 7.42 5.47 -17.33
C LYS A 129 7.23 6.04 -15.93
N PRO A 130 8.23 5.90 -15.04
CA PRO A 130 8.17 6.52 -13.72
C PRO A 130 8.18 8.05 -13.84
N TRP A 131 7.35 8.72 -13.05
CA TRP A 131 7.46 10.17 -12.87
C TRP A 131 8.71 10.51 -12.03
N LEU A 132 9.49 11.50 -12.45
CA LEU A 132 10.77 11.86 -11.83
C LEU A 132 10.70 13.26 -11.20
N GLN A 133 11.27 13.42 -10.00
CA GLN A 133 11.24 14.69 -9.26
C GLN A 133 11.93 15.86 -9.97
N ASN A 134 13.00 15.61 -10.73
CA ASN A 134 13.83 16.68 -11.30
C ASN A 134 13.24 17.31 -12.57
N ASP A 135 12.51 16.51 -13.36
CA ASP A 135 12.00 16.89 -14.68
C ASP A 135 10.48 16.78 -14.77
N GLY A 136 9.83 16.37 -13.68
CA GLY A 136 8.42 16.07 -13.63
C GLY A 136 7.57 17.29 -13.32
N ASP A 137 6.47 17.42 -14.06
CA ASP A 137 5.42 18.39 -13.76
C ASP A 137 4.69 18.00 -12.47
N LEU A 138 4.71 18.90 -11.48
CA LEU A 138 4.07 18.71 -10.19
C LEU A 138 2.54 18.65 -10.29
N ASP A 139 1.94 19.43 -11.17
CA ASP A 139 0.50 19.45 -11.33
C ASP A 139 0.04 18.16 -12.01
N LEU A 140 0.82 17.64 -12.96
CA LEU A 140 0.61 16.29 -13.48
C LEU A 140 0.72 15.23 -12.38
N PHE A 141 1.70 15.33 -11.48
CA PHE A 141 1.84 14.38 -10.36
C PHE A 141 0.60 14.37 -9.44
N LYS A 142 0.11 15.56 -9.08
CA LYS A 142 -1.12 15.73 -8.29
C LYS A 142 -2.33 15.17 -9.01
N GLN A 143 -2.50 15.50 -10.29
CA GLN A 143 -3.60 15.00 -11.11
C GLN A 143 -3.58 13.47 -11.18
N ARG A 144 -2.41 12.85 -11.36
CA ARG A 144 -2.30 11.37 -11.41
C ARG A 144 -2.68 10.72 -10.08
N LEU A 145 -2.42 11.37 -8.94
CA LEU A 145 -2.87 10.91 -7.63
C LEU A 145 -4.39 11.00 -7.50
N GLU A 146 -4.98 12.14 -7.88
CA GLU A 146 -6.43 12.36 -7.85
C GLU A 146 -7.16 11.37 -8.77
N ASP A 147 -6.76 11.27 -10.04
CA ASP A 147 -7.32 10.33 -11.02
C ASP A 147 -7.25 8.87 -10.52
N ASN A 148 -6.15 8.50 -9.84
CA ASN A 148 -5.99 7.16 -9.27
C ASN A 148 -6.99 6.90 -8.14
N LEU A 149 -7.23 7.90 -7.30
CA LEU A 149 -8.15 7.80 -6.18
C LEU A 149 -9.61 7.81 -6.61
N GLU A 150 -9.99 8.62 -7.61
CA GLU A 150 -11.32 8.58 -8.23
C GLU A 150 -11.63 7.18 -8.76
N LYS A 151 -10.69 6.60 -9.52
CA LYS A 151 -10.83 5.24 -10.08
C LYS A 151 -10.94 4.17 -8.98
N LYS A 152 -10.18 4.30 -7.90
CA LYS A 152 -10.27 3.41 -6.74
C LYS A 152 -11.61 3.56 -6.02
N TYR A 153 -12.10 4.79 -5.84
CA TYR A 153 -13.38 5.07 -5.22
C TYR A 153 -14.51 4.45 -6.06
N LYS A 154 -14.53 4.72 -7.36
CA LYS A 154 -15.48 4.12 -8.31
C LYS A 154 -15.42 2.60 -8.31
N SER A 155 -14.21 2.03 -8.29
CA SER A 155 -14.04 0.57 -8.31
C SER A 155 -14.58 -0.13 -7.04
N PHE A 156 -14.66 0.56 -5.91
CA PHE A 156 -15.13 -0.04 -4.65
C PHE A 156 -16.59 0.31 -4.35
N PHE A 157 -16.96 1.58 -4.48
CA PHE A 157 -18.31 2.08 -4.16
C PHE A 157 -19.27 2.05 -5.34
N ASN A 158 -18.77 1.83 -6.56
CA ASN A 158 -19.54 1.98 -7.81
C ASN A 158 -20.15 3.39 -8.02
N GLU A 159 -19.64 4.38 -7.30
CA GLU A 159 -20.04 5.77 -7.33
C GLU A 159 -18.90 6.64 -7.88
N ASP A 160 -19.25 7.70 -8.62
CA ASP A 160 -18.27 8.69 -9.07
C ASP A 160 -18.03 9.72 -7.98
N ILE A 161 -16.81 10.25 -7.93
CA ILE A 161 -16.41 11.33 -7.04
C ILE A 161 -15.49 12.25 -7.83
N ASP A 162 -15.68 13.56 -7.72
CA ASP A 162 -14.82 14.56 -8.39
C ASP A 162 -13.92 15.20 -7.34
N VAL A 163 -12.64 14.82 -7.38
CA VAL A 163 -11.60 15.40 -6.53
C VAL A 163 -10.50 16.11 -7.31
N LYS A 164 -10.68 16.28 -8.63
CA LYS A 164 -9.71 16.94 -9.48
C LYS A 164 -9.50 18.40 -9.07
N GLY A 165 -8.28 18.72 -8.64
CA GLY A 165 -7.90 20.03 -8.10
C GLY A 165 -8.59 20.38 -6.77
N LYS A 166 -9.22 19.40 -6.11
CA LYS A 166 -10.02 19.58 -4.88
C LYS A 166 -9.54 18.69 -3.73
N PHE A 167 -8.57 17.81 -3.95
CA PHE A 167 -8.05 16.91 -2.90
C PHE A 167 -6.80 17.48 -2.22
N ILE A 168 -5.84 17.96 -3.02
CA ILE A 168 -4.49 18.30 -2.55
C ILE A 168 -4.37 19.80 -2.31
N LYS A 169 -4.30 20.19 -1.04
CA LYS A 169 -3.98 21.56 -0.64
C LYS A 169 -2.51 21.89 -0.90
N SER A 170 -1.62 21.00 -0.48
CA SER A 170 -0.20 21.09 -0.75
C SER A 170 0.46 19.71 -0.69
N ILE A 171 1.62 19.59 -1.32
CA ILE A 171 2.41 18.35 -1.31
C ILE A 171 3.89 18.68 -1.07
N GLU A 172 4.52 17.91 -0.20
CA GLU A 172 5.93 18.04 0.14
C GLU A 172 6.64 16.70 -0.07
N PHE A 173 7.69 16.71 -0.89
CA PHE A 173 8.56 15.55 -1.07
C PHE A 173 9.53 15.42 0.11
N LYS A 174 9.52 14.26 0.76
CA LYS A 174 10.33 13.92 1.93
C LYS A 174 11.64 13.24 1.58
N ASN A 175 11.78 12.78 0.34
CA ASN A 175 13.02 12.22 -0.21
C ASN A 175 13.67 13.24 -1.17
N ARG A 176 15.00 13.40 -1.07
CA ARG A 176 15.80 14.29 -1.96
C ARG A 176 16.07 13.69 -3.34
N LYS A 177 16.09 12.36 -3.42
CA LYS A 177 16.28 11.58 -4.65
C LYS A 177 15.21 10.50 -4.69
N PRO A 178 14.73 10.09 -5.88
CA PRO A 178 13.80 8.98 -6.00
C PRO A 178 14.29 7.75 -5.23
N MET A 179 13.39 7.17 -4.43
CA MET A 179 13.60 5.88 -3.80
C MET A 179 13.21 4.78 -4.79
N HIS A 180 13.47 3.51 -4.47
CA HIS A 180 12.97 2.42 -5.30
C HIS A 180 12.63 1.18 -4.47
N TYR A 181 11.79 0.35 -5.09
CA TYR A 181 11.57 -1.03 -4.69
C TYR A 181 12.27 -1.96 -5.67
N ASN A 182 12.89 -3.01 -5.16
CA ASN A 182 13.28 -4.13 -6.00
C ASN A 182 12.03 -4.93 -6.36
N TYR A 183 11.94 -5.31 -7.63
CA TYR A 183 10.83 -6.05 -8.19
C TYR A 183 11.35 -7.21 -9.03
N LYS A 184 10.43 -8.09 -9.47
CA LYS A 184 10.75 -9.31 -10.22
C LYS A 184 11.76 -9.03 -11.35
N ASN A 185 12.66 -9.99 -11.59
CA ASN A 185 13.64 -9.96 -12.68
C ASN A 185 14.59 -8.74 -12.66
N GLY A 186 14.92 -8.23 -11.47
CA GLY A 186 15.86 -7.11 -11.31
C GLY A 186 15.28 -5.74 -11.66
N ILE A 187 13.97 -5.64 -11.91
CA ILE A 187 13.30 -4.37 -12.19
C ILE A 187 13.31 -3.51 -10.93
N LYS A 188 13.66 -2.23 -11.08
CA LYS A 188 13.55 -1.22 -10.02
C LYS A 188 12.37 -0.31 -10.28
N LEU A 189 11.44 -0.26 -9.33
CA LEU A 189 10.27 0.62 -9.41
C LEU A 189 10.55 1.91 -8.63
N LEU A 190 10.69 3.03 -9.35
CA LEU A 190 10.96 4.33 -8.73
C LEU A 190 9.73 4.83 -7.96
N ALA A 191 10.00 5.42 -6.81
CA ALA A 191 8.98 5.85 -5.87
C ALA A 191 9.41 7.10 -5.12
N ASN A 192 8.42 7.85 -4.62
CA ASN A 192 8.64 9.08 -3.85
C ASN A 192 7.91 9.02 -2.51
N LYS A 193 8.54 9.58 -1.49
CA LYS A 193 7.95 9.77 -0.18
C LYS A 193 7.40 11.18 -0.11
N VAL A 194 6.12 11.31 0.18
CA VAL A 194 5.41 12.59 0.24
C VAL A 194 4.60 12.73 1.53
N SER A 195 4.42 13.99 1.92
CA SER A 195 3.34 14.47 2.76
C SER A 195 2.33 15.19 1.89
N VAL A 196 1.04 14.88 2.03
CA VAL A 196 -0.04 15.55 1.30
C VAL A 196 -0.96 16.22 2.32
N GLN A 197 -1.05 17.54 2.30
CA GLN A 197 -2.09 18.26 3.05
C GLN A 197 -3.41 18.17 2.29
N ILE A 198 -4.47 17.82 3.01
CA ILE A 198 -5.77 17.52 2.44
C ILE A 198 -6.66 18.76 2.54
N GLU A 199 -7.47 19.00 1.52
CA GLU A 199 -8.54 20.00 1.58
C GLU A 199 -9.65 19.63 2.58
N ASP A 200 -10.39 20.65 3.03
CA ASP A 200 -11.41 20.50 4.07
C ASP A 200 -12.79 20.06 3.54
N ASN A 201 -12.96 20.00 2.22
CA ASN A 201 -14.22 19.58 1.61
C ASN A 201 -14.52 18.08 1.83
N GLU A 202 -15.79 17.73 1.69
CA GLU A 202 -16.29 16.39 2.00
C GLU A 202 -15.66 15.31 1.11
N GLU A 203 -15.52 15.58 -0.18
CA GLU A 203 -14.96 14.67 -1.17
C GLU A 203 -13.48 14.37 -0.87
N ALA A 204 -12.70 15.41 -0.56
CA ALA A 204 -11.30 15.28 -0.16
C ALA A 204 -11.16 14.43 1.11
N GLN A 205 -12.04 14.61 2.10
CA GLN A 205 -12.00 13.81 3.33
C GLN A 205 -12.40 12.35 3.11
N LYS A 206 -13.38 12.07 2.23
CA LYS A 206 -13.72 10.70 1.79
C LYS A 206 -12.53 10.03 1.10
N VAL A 207 -11.92 10.73 0.14
CA VAL A 207 -10.79 10.20 -0.63
C VAL A 207 -9.51 10.10 0.20
N ALA A 208 -9.27 10.99 1.16
CA ALA A 208 -8.16 10.88 2.08
C ALA A 208 -8.30 9.63 2.96
N PHE A 209 -9.52 9.34 3.42
CA PHE A 209 -9.78 8.13 4.18
C PHE A 209 -9.61 6.87 3.33
N LEU A 210 -10.05 6.90 2.06
CA LEU A 210 -9.78 5.86 1.08
C LEU A 210 -8.27 5.63 0.89
N ALA A 211 -7.50 6.69 0.65
CA ALA A 211 -6.05 6.62 0.50
C ALA A 211 -5.35 6.02 1.73
N ARG A 212 -5.84 6.31 2.94
CA ARG A 212 -5.34 5.71 4.19
C ARG A 212 -5.66 4.21 4.29
N ALA A 213 -6.78 3.78 3.74
CA ALA A 213 -7.24 2.39 3.73
C ALA A 213 -6.53 1.52 2.69
N ILE A 214 -6.29 2.05 1.47
CA ILE A 214 -5.83 1.25 0.32
C ILE A 214 -4.62 1.84 -0.42
N GLY A 215 -4.01 2.88 0.14
CA GLY A 215 -2.77 3.49 -0.32
C GLY A 215 -2.94 4.51 -1.45
N LEU A 216 -1.98 5.43 -1.53
CA LEU A 216 -1.84 6.40 -2.62
C LEU A 216 -1.13 5.78 -3.83
N GLY A 217 -1.44 6.27 -5.03
CA GLY A 217 -0.75 5.91 -6.26
C GLY A 217 -0.91 4.44 -6.64
N GLU A 218 0.14 3.86 -7.20
CA GLU A 218 0.09 2.56 -7.85
C GLU A 218 0.80 1.44 -7.06
N LYS A 219 0.57 0.19 -7.48
CA LYS A 219 1.22 -1.04 -6.96
C LYS A 219 1.00 -1.30 -5.46
N ASN A 220 -0.06 -0.75 -4.86
CA ASN A 220 -0.41 -0.97 -3.45
C ASN A 220 -0.51 -2.46 -3.08
N PRO A 221 -1.19 -3.33 -3.86
CA PRO A 221 -1.31 -4.76 -3.55
C PRO A 221 -0.06 -5.59 -3.89
N SER A 222 0.82 -5.09 -4.76
CA SER A 222 1.93 -5.89 -5.29
C SER A 222 3.20 -5.73 -4.47
N ILE A 223 3.43 -4.53 -3.94
CA ILE A 223 4.66 -4.20 -3.20
C ILE A 223 4.42 -3.29 -1.98
N GLY A 224 3.16 -2.97 -1.66
CA GLY A 224 2.85 -2.14 -0.49
C GLY A 224 3.19 -0.67 -0.67
N ALA A 225 3.30 -0.17 -1.90
CA ALA A 225 3.59 1.24 -2.16
C ALA A 225 2.45 2.15 -1.69
N GLY A 226 2.81 3.36 -1.25
CA GLY A 226 1.88 4.41 -0.89
C GLY A 226 1.03 4.15 0.37
N PHE A 227 1.46 3.26 1.26
CA PHE A 227 0.81 3.07 2.56
C PHE A 227 0.93 4.35 3.38
N CYS A 228 -0.20 4.89 3.85
CA CYS A 228 -0.25 6.17 4.54
C CYS A 228 -0.51 6.02 6.04
N LYS A 229 0.05 6.93 6.85
CA LYS A 229 -0.28 7.03 8.28
C LYS A 229 -1.59 7.78 8.49
#